data_AF-A0A524JJH1-F1
#
_entry.id   AF-A0A524JJH1-F1
#
_cell.length_a   1.000
_cell.length_b   1.000
_cell.length_c   1.000
_cell.angle_alpha   90.00
_cell.angle_beta   90.00
_cell.angle_gamma   90.00
#
_symmetry.space_group_name_H-M   'P 1'
#
loop_
_entity.id
_entity.type
_entity.pdbx_description
1 polymer ?
#
loop_
_entity_poly.entity_id
_entity_poly.type
_entity_poly.pdbx_seq_one_letter_code
_entity_poly.pdbx_strand_id
1 'polypeptide(L)'
;RQGELKYRLLGIAPVAPDVNFIDDESMDPQDSKVELFWVWYPSARQILHDAKVFNQRNSAQPISFDMLLNSRRFNGVIYREDNVHGDREVTDYIADNALFQLLESKRIKEVIRDREQDMWAY
;
A
#
# COMPACT_ATOMS: atom_id res chain seq x y z
N ARG A 1 6.51 -26.01 8.56
CA ARG A 1 6.41 -24.57 8.18
C ARG A 1 7.13 -24.44 6.85
N GLN A 2 6.42 -24.18 5.74
CA GLN A 2 7.09 -23.88 4.48
C GLN A 2 7.90 -22.59 4.67
N GLY A 3 9.21 -22.63 4.39
CA GLY A 3 10.14 -21.51 4.55
C GLY A 3 10.09 -20.51 3.40
N GLU A 4 8.96 -20.43 2.71
CA GLU A 4 8.77 -19.56 1.55
C GLU A 4 8.36 -18.16 2.01
N LEU A 5 9.03 -17.14 1.48
CA LEU A 5 8.63 -15.75 1.61
C LEU A 5 7.34 -15.54 0.82
N LYS A 6 6.27 -15.12 1.49
CA LYS A 6 4.97 -14.85 0.88
C LYS A 6 4.46 -13.49 1.32
N TYR A 7 3.83 -12.78 0.39
CA TYR A 7 3.10 -11.57 0.69
C TYR A 7 2.02 -11.83 1.75
N ARG A 8 1.93 -10.95 2.75
CA ARG A 8 0.94 -11.04 3.82
C ARG A 8 0.41 -9.66 4.14
N LEU A 9 -0.88 -9.44 3.84
CA LEU A 9 -1.59 -8.23 4.24
C LEU A 9 -1.95 -8.29 5.73
N LEU A 10 -1.68 -7.21 6.45
CA LEU A 10 -1.93 -7.09 7.89
C LEU A 10 -3.23 -6.33 8.18
N GLY A 11 -3.39 -5.16 7.57
CA GLY A 11 -4.56 -4.32 7.75
C GLY A 11 -4.89 -3.50 6.52
N ILE A 12 -6.09 -2.94 6.53
CA ILE A 12 -6.60 -2.04 5.50
C ILE A 12 -7.13 -0.81 6.20
N ALA A 13 -6.75 0.38 5.71
CA ALA A 13 -7.30 1.65 6.17
C ALA A 13 -7.90 2.39 4.97
N PRO A 14 -9.20 2.72 4.98
CA PRO A 14 -9.76 3.65 4.02
C PRO A 14 -9.28 5.06 4.33
N VAL A 15 -8.89 5.79 3.27
CA VAL A 15 -8.46 7.18 3.34
C VAL A 15 -9.51 8.08 2.70
N ALA A 16 -9.81 9.20 3.34
CA ALA A 16 -10.74 10.21 2.84
C ALA A 16 -10.15 11.61 3.04
N PRO A 17 -10.52 12.60 2.20
CA PRO A 17 -10.15 13.99 2.43
C PRO A 17 -10.78 14.47 3.75
N ASP A 18 -9.99 15.17 4.56
CA ASP A 18 -10.46 15.73 5.83
C ASP A 18 -11.53 16.79 5.58
N VAL A 19 -12.70 16.60 6.19
CA VAL A 19 -13.87 17.50 6.11
C VAL A 19 -13.55 18.94 6.54
N ASN A 20 -12.54 19.14 7.39
CA ASN A 20 -12.14 20.47 7.83
C ASN A 20 -11.40 21.28 6.75
N PHE A 21 -10.84 20.61 5.74
CA PHE A 21 -10.06 21.23 4.66
C PHE A 21 -10.70 21.04 3.28
N ILE A 22 -11.93 20.51 3.20
CA ILE A 22 -12.66 20.33 1.93
C ILE A 22 -12.92 21.67 1.22
N ASP A 23 -13.08 22.76 1.98
CA ASP A 23 -13.40 24.09 1.46
C ASP A 23 -12.15 24.97 1.22
N ASP A 24 -10.95 24.47 1.53
CA ASP A 24 -9.71 25.22 1.32
C ASP A 24 -9.16 24.91 -0.09
N GLU A 25 -9.50 25.77 -1.05
CA GLU A 25 -9.06 25.67 -2.46
C GLU A 25 -7.52 25.70 -2.62
N SER A 26 -6.76 26.00 -1.55
CA SER A 26 -5.30 26.00 -1.55
C SER A 26 -4.67 24.63 -1.32
N MET A 27 -5.42 23.62 -0.85
CA MET A 27 -4.94 22.26 -0.65
C MET A 27 -5.59 21.30 -1.67
N ASP A 28 -4.76 20.53 -2.39
CA ASP A 28 -5.27 19.43 -3.21
C ASP A 28 -5.94 18.40 -2.28
N PRO A 29 -7.20 18.00 -2.51
CA PRO A 29 -7.88 16.93 -1.77
C PRO A 29 -7.11 15.60 -1.76
N GLN A 30 -6.12 15.43 -2.66
CA GLN A 30 -5.21 14.30 -2.64
C GLN A 30 -4.14 14.38 -1.55
N ASP A 31 -3.75 15.58 -1.13
CA ASP A 31 -2.71 15.84 -0.13
C ASP A 31 -3.28 15.90 1.31
N SER A 32 -4.58 16.18 1.46
CA SER A 32 -5.29 16.21 2.75
C SER A 32 -6.02 14.90 3.08
N LYS A 33 -5.46 13.75 2.66
CA LYS A 33 -6.02 12.42 2.96
C LYS A 33 -5.65 11.97 4.37
N VAL A 34 -6.66 11.67 5.18
CA VAL A 34 -6.48 11.14 6.53
C VAL A 34 -6.97 9.69 6.58
N GLU A 35 -6.22 8.84 7.28
CA GLU A 35 -6.64 7.47 7.58
C GLU A 35 -7.81 7.50 8.56
N LEU A 36 -8.94 6.91 8.16
CA LEU A 36 -10.15 6.95 9.00
C LEU A 36 -10.07 5.96 10.16
N PHE A 37 -9.83 4.68 9.85
CA PHE A 37 -9.73 3.61 10.84
C PHE A 37 -9.00 2.39 10.25
N TRP A 38 -8.35 1.62 11.11
CA TRP A 38 -7.65 0.40 10.72
C TRP A 38 -8.54 -0.84 10.86
N VAL A 39 -8.68 -1.58 9.77
CA VAL A 39 -9.37 -2.89 9.75
C VAL A 39 -8.32 -3.99 9.77
N TRP A 40 -8.43 -4.89 10.76
CA TRP A 40 -7.58 -6.07 10.84
C TRP A 40 -7.97 -7.08 9.74
N TYR A 41 -7.07 -7.30 8.78
CA TYR A 41 -7.37 -8.05 7.56
C TYR A 41 -7.79 -9.52 7.81
N PRO A 42 -7.12 -10.29 8.69
CA PRO A 42 -7.54 -11.66 8.98
C PRO A 42 -8.98 -11.80 9.46
N SER A 43 -9.50 -10.83 10.23
CA SER A 43 -10.89 -10.85 10.69
C SER A 43 -11.88 -10.44 9.59
N ALA A 44 -11.48 -9.55 8.68
CA ALA A 44 -12.31 -9.12 7.55
C ALA A 44 -12.31 -10.11 6.36
N ARG A 45 -11.48 -11.16 6.40
CA ARG A 45 -11.27 -12.08 5.28
C ARG A 45 -12.55 -12.71 4.74
N GLN A 46 -13.44 -13.17 5.63
CA GLN A 46 -14.69 -13.80 5.21
C GLN A 46 -15.57 -12.81 4.43
N ILE A 47 -15.71 -11.58 4.94
CA ILE A 47 -16.49 -10.51 4.30
C ILE A 47 -15.89 -10.18 2.92
N LEU A 48 -14.57 -10.06 2.83
CA LEU A 48 -13.85 -9.77 1.57
C LEU A 48 -13.87 -10.95 0.59
N HIS A 49 -14.06 -12.18 1.07
CA HIS A 49 -14.22 -13.35 0.22
C HIS A 49 -15.61 -13.39 -0.43
N ASP A 50 -16.64 -13.03 0.36
CA ASP A 50 -18.03 -13.01 -0.09
C ASP A 50 -18.30 -11.83 -1.03
N ALA A 51 -17.64 -10.69 -0.79
CA ALA A 51 -17.65 -9.54 -1.68
C ALA A 51 -16.94 -9.87 -3.01
N LYS A 52 -17.67 -9.74 -4.13
CA LYS A 52 -17.16 -10.00 -5.48
C LYS A 52 -16.78 -8.70 -6.20
N VAL A 53 -15.67 -8.76 -6.94
CA VAL A 53 -15.14 -7.68 -7.76
C VAL A 53 -15.55 -7.89 -9.21
N PHE A 54 -15.88 -6.79 -9.89
CA PHE A 54 -16.15 -6.80 -11.32
C PHE A 54 -14.88 -7.15 -12.12
N ASN A 55 -14.93 -8.24 -12.89
CA ASN A 55 -13.84 -8.67 -13.75
C ASN A 55 -14.08 -8.19 -15.19
N GLN A 56 -13.39 -7.12 -15.60
CA GLN A 56 -13.52 -6.54 -16.95
C GLN A 56 -13.16 -7.53 -18.08
N ARG A 57 -12.32 -8.54 -17.79
CA ARG A 57 -11.87 -9.52 -18.79
C ARG A 57 -12.82 -10.71 -18.93
N ASN A 58 -13.59 -11.02 -17.89
CA ASN A 58 -14.55 -12.13 -17.90
C ASN A 58 -15.65 -11.89 -16.86
N SER A 59 -16.81 -11.40 -17.31
CA SER A 59 -17.97 -11.14 -16.46
C SER A 59 -18.61 -12.42 -15.89
N ALA A 60 -18.34 -13.59 -16.49
CA ALA A 60 -18.86 -14.87 -16.03
C ALA A 60 -18.09 -15.46 -14.84
N GLN A 61 -16.88 -14.95 -14.55
CA GLN A 61 -16.06 -15.39 -13.42
C GLN A 61 -15.72 -14.22 -12.50
N PRO A 62 -16.56 -13.93 -11.50
CA PRO A 62 -16.26 -12.94 -10.48
C PRO A 62 -15.10 -13.39 -9.60
N ILE A 63 -14.16 -12.48 -9.33
CA ILE A 63 -13.03 -12.69 -8.41
C ILE A 63 -13.42 -12.07 -7.07
N SER A 64 -13.10 -12.70 -5.94
CA SER A 64 -13.34 -12.09 -4.62
C SER A 64 -12.34 -10.99 -4.29
N PHE A 65 -12.72 -10.04 -3.44
CA PHE A 65 -11.78 -9.02 -2.96
C PHE A 65 -10.60 -9.64 -2.22
N ASP A 66 -10.84 -10.70 -1.44
CA ASP A 66 -9.77 -11.45 -0.77
C ASP A 66 -8.73 -12.01 -1.76
N MET A 67 -9.19 -12.59 -2.88
CA MET A 67 -8.31 -13.11 -3.92
C MET A 67 -7.53 -11.98 -4.61
N LEU A 68 -8.19 -10.85 -4.90
CA LEU A 68 -7.57 -9.68 -5.53
C LEU A 68 -6.44 -9.11 -4.65
N LEU A 69 -6.69 -8.98 -3.34
CA LEU A 69 -5.74 -8.41 -2.38
C LEU A 69 -4.56 -9.34 -2.13
N ASN A 70 -4.79 -10.63 -1.90
CA ASN A 70 -3.71 -11.59 -1.68
C ASN A 70 -2.84 -11.82 -2.93
N SER A 71 -3.44 -11.78 -4.12
CA SER A 71 -2.71 -11.85 -5.39
C SER A 71 -2.10 -10.50 -5.81
N ARG A 72 -2.25 -9.47 -4.98
CA ARG A 72 -1.73 -8.12 -5.19
C ARG A 72 -2.09 -7.54 -6.57
N ARG A 73 -3.32 -7.80 -7.02
CA ARG A 73 -3.86 -7.27 -8.28
C ARG A 73 -4.43 -5.87 -8.08
N PHE A 74 -3.59 -4.97 -7.59
CA PHE A 74 -3.91 -3.56 -7.36
C PHE A 74 -2.65 -2.70 -7.57
N ASN A 75 -2.86 -1.42 -7.88
CA ASN A 75 -1.78 -0.44 -7.91
C ASN A 75 -1.66 0.21 -6.53
N GLY A 76 -0.44 0.47 -6.09
CA GLY A 76 -0.16 1.14 -4.82
C GLY A 76 1.12 1.95 -4.90
N VAL A 77 1.23 2.92 -4.00
CA VAL A 77 2.45 3.69 -3.77
C VAL A 77 2.96 3.30 -2.39
N ILE A 78 4.28 3.08 -2.28
CA ILE A 78 4.92 2.81 -1.00
C ILE A 78 4.93 4.12 -0.23
N TYR A 79 4.15 4.17 0.85
CA TYR A 79 4.05 5.35 1.70
C TYR A 79 5.20 5.38 2.72
N ARG A 80 5.47 4.25 3.37
CA ARG A 80 6.52 4.08 4.38
C ARG A 80 7.10 2.67 4.35
N GLU A 81 8.34 2.55 4.77
CA GLU A 81 9.07 1.29 4.98
C GLU A 81 9.60 1.30 6.41
N ASP A 82 9.59 0.14 7.07
CA ASP A 82 10.32 -0.06 8.32
C ASP A 82 11.83 0.11 8.05
N ASN A 83 12.49 0.92 8.87
CA ASN A 83 13.90 1.23 8.70
C ASN A 83 14.69 1.11 9.99
N VAL A 84 16.00 0.92 9.84
CA VAL A 84 16.95 0.81 10.97
C VAL A 84 17.07 2.12 11.77
N HIS A 85 16.51 3.22 11.28
CA HIS A 85 16.56 4.54 11.89
C HIS A 85 15.35 4.85 12.79
N GLY A 86 14.46 3.87 12.98
CA GLY A 86 13.29 3.97 13.88
C GLY A 86 12.19 4.83 13.29
N ASP A 87 11.63 4.39 12.15
CA ASP A 87 10.49 5.00 11.44
C ASP A 87 10.70 6.44 10.95
N ARG A 88 11.93 6.91 10.90
CA ARG A 88 12.28 8.26 10.41
C ARG A 88 12.03 8.38 8.91
N GLU A 89 11.55 9.53 8.47
CA GLU A 89 11.40 9.79 7.04
C GLU A 89 12.77 10.02 6.38
N VAL A 90 12.85 9.83 5.05
CA VAL A 90 14.11 10.01 4.29
C VAL A 90 14.69 11.42 4.48
N THR A 91 13.81 12.41 4.65
CA THR A 91 14.12 13.80 4.95
C THR A 91 14.81 13.98 6.31
N ASP A 92 14.52 13.12 7.28
CA ASP A 92 14.98 13.30 8.66
C ASP A 92 16.41 12.78 8.88
N TYR A 93 16.90 11.88 8.03
CA TYR A 93 18.26 11.34 8.12
C TYR A 93 19.19 11.76 6.97
N ILE A 94 18.66 12.30 5.86
CA ILE A 94 19.44 12.95 4.80
C ILE A 94 19.16 14.46 4.84
N ALA A 95 19.97 15.19 5.60
CA ALA A 95 19.87 16.64 5.73
C ALA A 95 20.36 17.36 4.46
N ASP A 96 19.64 18.42 4.07
CA ASP A 96 20.05 19.48 3.14
C ASP A 96 20.47 19.09 1.72
N ASN A 97 20.02 17.94 1.21
CA ASN A 97 20.25 17.57 -0.19
C ASN A 97 19.08 16.82 -0.84
N ALA A 98 18.26 17.57 -1.58
CA ALA A 98 17.11 17.05 -2.32
C ALA A 98 17.49 15.95 -3.34
N LEU A 99 18.69 16.01 -3.93
CA LEU A 99 19.16 14.98 -4.87
C LEU A 99 19.43 13.66 -4.13
N PHE A 100 20.08 13.71 -2.97
CA PHE A 100 20.35 12.49 -2.19
C PHE A 100 19.07 11.87 -1.62
N GLN A 101 18.10 12.68 -1.19
CA GLN A 101 16.78 12.18 -0.78
C GLN A 101 16.04 11.46 -1.93
N LEU A 102 16.08 12.03 -3.15
CA LEU A 102 15.48 11.41 -4.33
C LEU A 102 16.17 10.10 -4.71
N LEU A 103 17.51 10.07 -4.68
CA LEU A 103 18.27 8.85 -4.98
C LEU A 103 17.99 7.75 -3.96
N GLU A 104 17.88 8.09 -2.69
CA GLU A 104 17.56 7.13 -1.64
C GLU A 104 16.13 6.60 -1.76
N SER A 105 15.16 7.47 -2.03
CA SER A 105 13.77 7.06 -2.32
C SER A 105 13.71 6.09 -3.52
N LYS A 106 14.47 6.35 -4.59
CA LYS A 106 14.58 5.43 -5.73
C LYS A 106 15.19 4.09 -5.33
N ARG A 107 16.27 4.10 -4.54
CA ARG A 107 16.93 2.88 -4.05
C ARG A 107 15.96 2.02 -3.23
N ILE A 108 15.22 2.60 -2.29
CA ILE A 108 14.23 1.89 -1.48
C ILE A 108 13.14 1.28 -2.36
N LYS A 109 12.62 2.05 -3.33
CA LYS A 109 11.62 1.58 -4.29
C LYS A 109 12.11 0.40 -5.13
N GLU A 110 13.35 0.45 -5.62
CA GLU A 110 13.96 -0.64 -6.39
C GLU A 110 14.12 -1.90 -5.53
N VAL A 111 14.66 -1.78 -4.32
CA VAL A 111 14.82 -2.92 -3.38
C VAL A 111 13.47 -3.61 -3.08
N ILE A 112 12.41 -2.83 -2.86
CA ILE A 112 11.07 -3.38 -2.61
C ILE A 112 10.53 -4.08 -3.86
N ARG A 113 10.69 -3.46 -5.03
CA ARG A 113 10.27 -4.05 -6.31
C ARG A 113 11.00 -5.36 -6.59
N ASP A 114 12.31 -5.43 -6.38
CA ASP A 114 13.09 -6.65 -6.61
C ASP A 114 12.65 -7.77 -5.66
N ARG A 115 12.43 -7.46 -4.38
CA ARG A 115 11.84 -8.40 -3.41
C ARG A 115 10.46 -8.91 -3.85
N GLU A 116 9.63 -8.05 -4.42
CA GLU A 116 8.33 -8.43 -4.93
C GLU A 116 8.42 -9.34 -6.15
N GLN A 117 9.35 -9.06 -7.06
CA GLN A 117 9.59 -9.90 -8.23
C GLN A 117 10.09 -11.30 -7.83
N ASP A 118 11.03 -11.37 -6.89
CA ASP A 118 11.56 -12.63 -6.37
C ASP A 118 10.46 -13.49 -5.71
N MET A 119 9.49 -12.87 -5.02
CA MET A 119 8.34 -13.58 -4.46
C MET A 119 7.36 -14.11 -5.53
N TRP A 120 7.41 -13.60 -6.77
CA TRP A 120 6.49 -13.97 -7.85
C TRP A 120 7.11 -14.93 -8.86
N ALA A 121 8.43 -15.07 -8.91
CA ALA A 121 9.15 -15.85 -9.91
C ALA A 121 9.18 -17.38 -9.65
N TYR A 122 8.16 -17.94 -8.99
CA TYR A 122 8.08 -19.38 -8.68
C TYR A 122 6.80 -20.02 -9.22
#